data_AF-A0A811MJQ0-F1
#
_entry.id   AF-A0A811MJQ0-F1
#
_cell.length_a   1.000
_cell.length_b   1.000
_cell.length_c   1.000
_cell.angle_alpha   90.00
_cell.angle_beta   90.00
_cell.angle_gamma   90.00
#
_symmetry.space_group_name_H-M   'P 1'
#
loop_
_entity.id
_entity.type
_entity.pdbx_description
1 polymer ?
#
loop_
_entity_poly.entity_id
_entity_poly.type
_entity_poly.pdbx_seq_one_letter_code
_entity_poly.pdbx_strand_id
1 'polypeptide(L)'
;MANAASGVAVAEECVSRFQELHAGRAHRFVVFKVDDALQRVVVDKVGARAAGFGDLTSNLPADDCRYAVYDYDFTVEDATEAAGVRSKMVYASSCEGFRKELDGVQANARSGVAVNDECMLKFGELQSKRLHRFITYKMDDKFKEIVVDQVGDRTTSYEDFTNSLPENDCRYAIYDFDFVTAEDVQKSRIFYILWSPDSAKVKSKMLYASSNQKFKSGLNGIQVELQATDASEISIDQIKDRAR
;
A
#
# COMPACT_ATOMS: atom_id res chain seq x y z
N MET A 1 4.62 23.51 5.40
CA MET A 1 5.40 23.42 4.14
C MET A 1 5.30 21.99 3.62
N ALA A 2 5.02 21.85 2.31
CA ALA A 2 5.27 20.70 1.43
C ALA A 2 4.61 19.34 1.79
N ASN A 3 3.85 18.64 0.96
CA ASN A 3 3.60 18.69 -0.49
C ASN A 3 2.27 17.99 -0.79
N ALA A 4 1.28 18.71 -1.32
CA ALA A 4 0.07 18.14 -1.90
C ALA A 4 0.33 17.80 -3.37
N ALA A 5 0.28 16.51 -3.73
CA ALA A 5 0.43 16.07 -5.11
C ALA A 5 -0.89 16.17 -5.93
N SER A 6 -1.96 16.75 -5.39
CA SER A 6 -3.23 16.94 -6.12
C SER A 6 -3.92 18.30 -5.91
N GLY A 7 -3.32 19.25 -5.17
CA GLY A 7 -3.90 20.58 -4.94
C GLY A 7 -5.21 20.62 -4.13
N VAL A 8 -5.75 19.47 -3.71
CA VAL A 8 -6.96 19.37 -2.86
C VAL A 8 -6.52 19.29 -1.40
N ALA A 9 -6.86 20.29 -0.60
CA ALA A 9 -6.52 20.33 0.83
C ALA A 9 -7.50 19.50 1.67
N VAL A 10 -7.02 18.75 2.67
CA VAL A 10 -7.93 18.04 3.58
C VAL A 10 -8.38 18.97 4.71
N ALA A 11 -9.69 19.04 4.98
CA ALA A 11 -10.20 19.80 6.12
C ALA A 11 -9.76 19.15 7.44
N GLU A 12 -9.41 19.97 8.43
CA GLU A 12 -8.95 19.51 9.75
C GLU A 12 -9.99 18.60 10.46
N GLU A 13 -11.29 18.86 10.23
CA GLU A 13 -12.36 18.00 10.74
C GLU A 13 -12.27 16.56 10.20
N CYS A 14 -11.82 16.37 8.96
CA CYS A 14 -11.67 15.03 8.38
C CYS A 14 -10.67 14.18 9.17
N VAL A 15 -9.57 14.81 9.61
CA VAL A 15 -8.54 14.15 10.41
C VAL A 15 -9.06 13.81 11.80
N SER A 16 -9.80 14.74 12.43
CA SER A 16 -10.43 14.48 13.74
C SER A 16 -11.42 13.32 13.68
N ARG A 17 -12.32 13.31 12.68
CA ARG A 17 -13.32 12.23 12.53
C ARG A 17 -12.69 10.89 12.22
N PHE A 18 -11.61 10.88 11.45
CA PHE A 18 -10.84 9.67 11.21
C PHE A 18 -10.23 9.13 12.51
N GLN A 19 -9.63 10.00 13.34
CA GLN A 19 -9.06 9.61 14.63
C GLN A 19 -10.13 9.11 15.61
N GLU A 20 -11.29 9.76 15.66
CA GLU A 20 -12.45 9.32 16.47
C GLU A 20 -12.96 7.94 16.05
N LEU A 21 -13.02 7.67 14.74
CA LEU A 21 -13.39 6.35 14.22
C LEU A 21 -12.33 5.30 14.54
N HIS A 22 -11.04 5.62 14.33
CA HIS A 22 -9.95 4.65 14.45
C HIS A 22 -9.54 4.36 15.90
N ALA A 23 -9.31 5.39 16.70
CA ALA A 23 -8.86 5.26 18.09
C ALA A 23 -10.03 5.18 19.07
N GLY A 24 -11.08 6.00 18.84
CA GLY A 24 -12.24 6.07 19.73
C GLY A 24 -13.31 5.03 19.46
N ARG A 25 -13.32 4.41 18.26
CA ARG A 25 -14.44 3.57 17.77
C ARG A 25 -15.81 4.22 17.95
N ALA A 26 -15.84 5.55 17.93
CA ALA A 26 -17.06 6.31 18.17
C ALA A 26 -18.07 6.12 17.04
N HIS A 27 -17.58 5.82 15.84
CA HIS A 27 -18.34 5.78 14.60
C HIS A 27 -18.12 4.44 13.89
N ARG A 28 -19.14 3.93 13.21
CA ARG A 28 -19.00 2.73 12.37
C ARG A 28 -18.39 3.08 11.02
N PHE A 29 -18.76 4.23 10.47
CA PHE A 29 -18.21 4.67 9.20
C PHE A 29 -18.11 6.19 9.13
N VAL A 30 -17.21 6.67 8.27
CA VAL A 30 -17.13 8.07 7.85
C VAL A 30 -17.07 8.09 6.33
N VAL A 31 -17.92 8.89 5.72
CA VAL A 31 -17.93 9.21 4.30
C VAL A 31 -17.38 10.62 4.14
N PHE A 32 -16.43 10.78 3.23
CA PHE A 32 -15.85 12.04 2.84
C PHE A 32 -16.23 12.36 1.40
N LYS A 33 -16.35 13.65 1.10
CA LYS A 33 -16.56 14.17 -0.25
C LYS A 33 -15.55 15.24 -0.56
N VAL A 34 -15.30 15.47 -1.84
CA VAL A 34 -14.67 16.72 -2.25
C VAL A 34 -15.74 17.81 -2.20
N ASP A 35 -15.40 18.97 -1.65
CA ASP A 35 -16.23 20.16 -1.64
C ASP A 35 -16.63 20.55 -3.07
N ASP A 36 -17.74 21.26 -3.23
CA ASP A 36 -18.32 21.61 -4.55
C ASP A 36 -17.36 22.49 -5.36
N ALA A 37 -16.43 23.18 -4.67
CA ALA A 37 -15.35 23.95 -5.27
C ALA A 37 -14.17 23.09 -5.78
N LEU A 38 -14.17 21.78 -5.57
CA LEU A 38 -13.08 20.83 -5.87
C LEU A 38 -11.73 21.17 -5.21
N GLN A 39 -11.74 22.01 -4.18
CA GLN A 39 -10.53 22.55 -3.54
C GLN A 39 -10.17 21.81 -2.25
N ARG A 40 -11.12 21.13 -1.61
CA ARG A 40 -10.90 20.50 -0.31
C ARG A 40 -11.70 19.23 -0.10
N VAL A 41 -11.19 18.31 0.72
CA VAL A 41 -11.95 17.15 1.19
C VAL A 41 -12.63 17.48 2.51
N VAL A 42 -13.94 17.25 2.57
CA VAL A 42 -14.80 17.50 3.73
C VAL A 42 -15.52 16.22 4.16
N VAL A 43 -15.95 16.17 5.41
CA VAL A 43 -16.79 15.08 5.92
C VAL A 43 -18.19 15.23 5.34
N ASP A 44 -18.67 14.19 4.66
CA ASP A 44 -20.02 14.14 4.10
C ASP A 44 -21.00 13.52 5.10
N LYS A 45 -20.62 12.36 5.66
CA LYS A 45 -21.47 11.63 6.60
C LYS A 45 -20.66 10.91 7.65
N VAL A 46 -21.16 10.88 8.87
CA VAL A 46 -20.65 10.03 9.94
C VAL A 46 -21.75 9.06 10.35
N GLY A 47 -21.44 7.77 10.30
CA GLY A 47 -22.31 6.69 10.74
C GLY A 47 -22.09 6.37 12.22
N ALA A 48 -23.18 6.35 12.99
CA ALA A 48 -23.14 5.95 14.40
C ALA A 48 -22.57 4.54 14.57
N ARG A 49 -22.03 4.21 15.75
CA ARG A 49 -21.41 2.89 15.99
C ARG A 49 -22.36 1.70 15.77
N ALA A 50 -23.66 1.90 15.96
CA ALA A 50 -24.70 0.90 15.73
C ALA A 50 -25.11 0.77 14.25
N ALA A 51 -24.64 1.65 13.37
CA ALA A 51 -24.98 1.60 11.96
C ALA A 51 -24.43 0.33 11.30
N GLY A 52 -25.18 -0.21 10.34
CA GLY A 52 -24.77 -1.37 9.56
C GLY A 52 -24.09 -0.98 8.25
N PHE A 53 -23.67 -1.99 7.49
CA PHE A 53 -23.17 -1.78 6.13
C PHE A 53 -24.25 -1.23 5.18
N GLY A 54 -25.53 -1.59 5.41
CA GLY A 54 -26.65 -1.04 4.66
C GLY A 54 -26.75 0.49 4.76
N ASP A 55 -26.58 1.03 5.98
CA ASP A 55 -26.56 2.47 6.21
C ASP A 55 -25.43 3.16 5.45
N LEU A 56 -24.24 2.54 5.37
CA LEU A 56 -23.16 3.08 4.55
C LEU A 56 -23.57 3.15 3.08
N THR A 57 -24.10 2.05 2.52
CA THR A 57 -24.47 1.99 1.10
C THR A 57 -25.57 2.98 0.72
N SER A 58 -26.52 3.27 1.62
CA SER A 58 -27.53 4.30 1.39
C SER A 58 -26.97 5.72 1.38
N ASN A 59 -25.79 5.94 1.95
CA ASN A 59 -25.09 7.24 1.96
C ASN A 59 -24.02 7.34 0.86
N LEU A 60 -23.92 6.35 -0.03
CA LEU A 60 -23.06 6.38 -1.21
C LEU A 60 -23.93 6.63 -2.46
N PRO A 61 -23.96 7.86 -3.01
CA PRO A 61 -24.69 8.15 -4.24
C PRO A 61 -24.08 7.41 -5.44
N ALA A 62 -24.91 7.06 -6.42
CA ALA A 62 -24.47 6.35 -7.62
C ALA A 62 -23.68 7.23 -8.60
N ASP A 63 -23.96 8.54 -8.60
CA ASP A 63 -23.48 9.50 -9.60
C ASP A 63 -22.34 10.41 -9.11
N ASP A 64 -21.90 10.26 -7.85
CA ASP A 64 -20.90 11.15 -7.26
C ASP A 64 -19.84 10.37 -6.47
N CYS A 65 -18.57 10.74 -6.65
CA CYS A 65 -17.45 10.06 -6.02
C CYS A 65 -17.37 10.43 -4.54
N ARG A 66 -17.54 9.44 -3.68
CA ARG A 66 -17.40 9.54 -2.22
C ARG A 66 -16.31 8.60 -1.73
N TYR A 67 -15.58 9.03 -0.70
CA TYR A 67 -14.57 8.24 -0.04
C TYR A 67 -15.20 7.68 1.24
N ALA A 68 -15.26 6.38 1.41
CA ALA A 68 -15.79 5.78 2.64
C ALA A 68 -14.71 5.10 3.44
N VAL A 69 -14.88 5.16 4.76
CA VAL A 69 -14.07 4.51 5.77
C VAL A 69 -15.04 3.76 6.66
N TYR A 70 -14.94 2.43 6.69
CA TYR A 70 -15.83 1.59 7.50
C TYR A 70 -15.00 0.77 8.50
N ASP A 71 -15.36 0.90 9.78
CA ASP A 71 -14.87 0.07 10.88
C ASP A 71 -15.58 -1.28 10.84
N TYR A 72 -14.94 -2.29 10.26
CA TYR A 72 -15.46 -3.65 10.25
C TYR A 72 -14.97 -4.43 11.48
N ASP A 73 -15.90 -4.81 12.37
CA ASP A 73 -15.59 -5.73 13.47
C ASP A 73 -15.36 -7.13 12.90
N PHE A 74 -14.18 -7.70 13.12
CA PHE A 74 -13.96 -9.12 12.92
C PHE A 74 -13.72 -9.80 14.27
N THR A 75 -14.47 -10.87 14.54
CA THR A 75 -14.22 -11.79 15.64
C THR A 75 -13.24 -12.86 15.15
N VAL A 76 -12.10 -12.98 15.81
CA VAL A 76 -11.22 -14.15 15.66
C VAL A 76 -11.71 -15.17 16.67
N GLU A 77 -12.30 -16.26 16.20
CA GLU A 77 -12.58 -17.41 17.07
C GLU A 77 -11.26 -18.18 17.29
N ASP A 78 -10.87 -18.20 18.57
CA ASP A 78 -9.85 -19.00 19.27
C ASP A 78 -8.35 -18.78 18.99
N ALA A 79 -7.44 -18.79 19.98
CA ALA A 79 -7.52 -18.70 21.44
C ALA A 79 -6.09 -18.51 21.99
N THR A 80 -5.85 -17.43 22.74
CA THR A 80 -5.00 -17.33 23.96
C THR A 80 -4.99 -15.85 24.37
N GLU A 81 -5.67 -15.59 25.49
CA GLU A 81 -5.77 -14.36 26.29
C GLU A 81 -4.95 -13.12 25.85
N ALA A 82 -5.50 -12.38 24.89
CA ALA A 82 -5.52 -10.91 24.85
C ALA A 82 -6.50 -10.50 23.73
N ALA A 83 -7.80 -10.64 24.02
CA ALA A 83 -8.87 -10.35 23.07
C ALA A 83 -8.97 -8.85 22.78
N GLY A 84 -8.18 -8.37 21.82
CA GLY A 84 -8.34 -7.06 21.21
C GLY A 84 -9.05 -7.21 19.88
N VAL A 85 -10.29 -6.72 19.77
CA VAL A 85 -10.96 -6.51 18.48
C VAL A 85 -10.01 -5.71 17.60
N ARG A 86 -9.66 -6.15 16.40
CA ARG A 86 -8.85 -5.35 15.47
C ARG A 86 -9.78 -4.82 14.38
N SER A 87 -9.63 -3.55 14.02
CA SER A 87 -10.42 -2.92 12.95
C SER A 87 -9.65 -3.00 11.65
N LYS A 88 -10.34 -3.20 10.52
CA LYS A 88 -9.76 -3.17 9.18
C LYS A 88 -10.52 -2.19 8.30
N MET A 89 -9.79 -1.26 7.73
CA MET A 89 -10.31 -0.08 7.06
C MET A 89 -10.44 -0.30 5.55
N VAL A 90 -11.68 -0.44 5.05
CA VAL A 90 -11.95 -0.64 3.61
C VAL A 90 -12.02 0.72 2.93
N TYR A 91 -11.14 0.95 1.95
CA TYR A 91 -11.12 2.14 1.10
C TYR A 91 -11.78 1.85 -0.25
N ALA A 92 -12.61 2.78 -0.71
CA ALA A 92 -12.97 2.91 -2.12
C ALA A 92 -12.63 4.34 -2.54
N SER A 93 -11.60 4.51 -3.40
CA SER A 93 -11.58 5.55 -4.45
C SER A 93 -10.26 5.63 -5.23
N SER A 94 -10.37 6.35 -6.34
CA SER A 94 -9.47 6.62 -7.46
C SER A 94 -8.68 7.94 -7.36
N CYS A 95 -8.35 8.43 -6.16
CA CYS A 95 -7.55 9.67 -6.01
C CYS A 95 -6.34 9.49 -5.07
N GLU A 96 -5.13 9.52 -5.66
CA GLU A 96 -3.85 9.30 -4.98
C GLU A 96 -3.51 10.35 -3.89
N GLY A 97 -4.03 11.57 -4.01
CA GLY A 97 -3.72 12.67 -3.08
C GLY A 97 -4.27 12.46 -1.67
N PHE A 98 -5.54 12.05 -1.56
CA PHE A 98 -6.18 11.78 -0.27
C PHE A 98 -5.59 10.56 0.42
N ARG A 99 -5.14 9.56 -0.36
CA ARG A 99 -4.42 8.39 0.14
C ARG A 99 -3.11 8.79 0.82
N LYS A 100 -2.30 9.68 0.23
CA LYS A 100 -1.02 10.12 0.82
C LYS A 100 -1.19 10.83 2.17
N GLU A 101 -2.23 11.64 2.33
CA GLU A 101 -2.48 12.40 3.55
C GLU A 101 -3.02 11.50 4.68
N LEU A 102 -3.89 10.53 4.34
CA LEU A 102 -4.32 9.49 5.27
C LEU A 102 -3.21 8.48 5.61
N ASP A 103 -2.32 8.15 4.67
CA ASP A 103 -1.13 7.31 4.90
C ASP A 103 -0.16 8.01 5.88
N GLY A 104 -0.07 9.35 5.82
CA GLY A 104 0.65 10.15 6.82
C GLY A 104 0.07 10.02 8.24
N VAL A 105 -1.25 9.86 8.35
CA VAL A 105 -1.96 9.58 9.61
C VAL A 105 -1.87 8.08 10.01
N GLN A 106 -1.74 7.16 9.04
CA GLN A 106 -1.54 5.72 9.25
C GLN A 106 -0.16 5.34 9.81
N ALA A 107 0.81 6.27 9.92
CA ALA A 107 2.11 5.98 10.53
C ALA A 107 2.00 5.33 11.94
N ASN A 108 0.84 5.44 12.60
CA ASN A 108 0.54 4.82 13.90
C ASN A 108 -0.40 3.60 13.88
N ALA A 109 -0.99 3.23 12.74
CA ALA A 109 -1.82 2.03 12.61
C ALA A 109 -0.94 0.82 12.27
N ARG A 110 -0.21 0.30 13.27
CA ARG A 110 0.60 -0.91 13.12
C ARG A 110 -0.28 -2.09 12.70
N SER A 111 -0.24 -2.46 11.41
CA SER A 111 -0.51 -3.84 11.05
C SER A 111 0.48 -4.68 11.87
N GLY A 112 -0.01 -5.64 12.65
CA GLY A 112 0.83 -6.51 13.48
C GLY A 112 1.70 -7.48 12.66
N VAL A 113 2.04 -7.11 11.42
CA VAL A 113 2.77 -7.90 10.45
C VAL A 113 4.26 -7.80 10.78
N ALA A 114 4.87 -8.91 11.16
CA ALA A 114 6.30 -9.04 11.33
C ALA A 114 7.00 -9.03 9.96
N VAL A 115 8.26 -8.63 9.92
CA VAL A 115 9.10 -8.78 8.73
C VAL A 115 10.10 -9.85 9.08
N ASN A 116 10.20 -10.89 8.26
CA ASN A 116 11.19 -11.91 8.48
C ASN A 116 12.59 -11.31 8.27
N ASP A 117 13.52 -11.59 9.17
CA ASP A 117 14.90 -11.06 9.12
C ASP A 117 15.62 -11.45 7.81
N GLU A 118 15.26 -12.60 7.22
CA GLU A 118 15.78 -13.04 5.92
C GLU A 118 15.49 -12.02 4.82
N CYS A 119 14.36 -11.30 4.90
CA CYS A 119 14.04 -10.27 3.91
C CYS A 119 15.10 -9.16 3.88
N MET A 120 15.54 -8.73 5.06
CA MET A 120 16.57 -7.69 5.18
C MET A 120 17.94 -8.21 4.76
N LEU A 121 18.25 -9.47 5.10
CA LEU A 121 19.51 -10.11 4.71
C LEU A 121 19.62 -10.21 3.17
N LYS A 122 18.57 -10.70 2.49
CA LYS A 122 18.53 -10.80 1.03
C LYS A 122 18.61 -9.44 0.35
N PHE A 123 17.92 -8.44 0.88
CA PHE A 123 18.06 -7.07 0.39
C PHE A 123 19.48 -6.53 0.54
N GLY A 124 20.12 -6.76 1.69
CA GLY A 124 21.52 -6.38 1.92
C GLY A 124 22.49 -7.06 0.96
N GLU A 125 22.27 -8.34 0.62
CA GLU A 125 23.02 -9.06 -0.41
C GLU A 125 22.85 -8.44 -1.80
N LEU A 126 21.63 -8.07 -2.18
CA LEU A 126 21.34 -7.39 -3.44
C LEU A 126 22.03 -6.02 -3.50
N GLN A 127 21.93 -5.22 -2.44
CA GLN A 127 22.48 -3.87 -2.41
C GLN A 127 24.01 -3.86 -2.36
N SER A 128 24.62 -4.65 -1.47
CA SER A 128 26.05 -4.56 -1.19
C SER A 128 26.88 -5.43 -2.14
N LYS A 129 26.38 -6.63 -2.47
CA LYS A 129 27.13 -7.63 -3.25
C LYS A 129 26.61 -7.77 -4.68
N ARG A 130 25.46 -7.18 -5.03
CA ARG A 130 24.82 -7.27 -6.35
C ARG A 130 24.62 -8.70 -6.84
N LEU A 131 24.37 -9.63 -5.90
CA LEU A 131 24.19 -11.06 -6.20
C LEU A 131 22.87 -11.34 -6.92
N HIS A 132 21.85 -10.55 -6.60
CA HIS A 132 20.48 -10.79 -7.04
C HIS A 132 20.04 -9.70 -8.02
N ARG A 133 19.33 -10.06 -9.09
CA ARG A 133 18.70 -9.10 -10.01
C ARG A 133 17.38 -8.60 -9.45
N PHE A 134 16.62 -9.50 -8.84
CA PHE A 134 15.35 -9.18 -8.22
C PHE A 134 15.11 -10.02 -6.98
N ILE A 135 14.28 -9.51 -6.08
CA ILE A 135 13.75 -10.25 -4.94
C ILE A 135 12.27 -9.93 -4.83
N THR A 136 11.41 -10.95 -4.81
CA THR A 136 10.00 -10.81 -4.49
C THR A 136 9.74 -11.29 -3.07
N TYR A 137 8.80 -10.62 -2.41
CA TYR A 137 8.35 -10.91 -1.07
C TYR A 137 6.84 -11.07 -1.06
N LYS A 138 6.38 -11.98 -0.24
CA LYS A 138 4.96 -12.23 0.00
C LYS A 138 4.66 -12.17 1.49
N MET A 139 3.40 -11.98 1.82
CA MET A 139 2.90 -12.27 3.14
C MET A 139 2.63 -13.77 3.27
N ASP A 140 2.88 -14.31 4.46
CA ASP A 140 2.46 -15.67 4.84
C ASP A 140 0.94 -15.84 4.70
N ASP A 141 0.46 -17.09 4.61
CA ASP A 141 -0.97 -17.43 4.45
C ASP A 141 -1.84 -16.85 5.58
N LYS A 142 -1.23 -16.63 6.75
CA LYS A 142 -1.87 -16.03 7.92
C LYS A 142 -1.82 -14.50 7.94
N PHE A 143 -1.15 -13.88 6.97
CA PHE A 143 -0.88 -12.44 6.89
C PHE A 143 -0.26 -11.85 8.16
N LYS A 144 0.60 -12.63 8.83
CA LYS A 144 1.28 -12.23 10.07
C LYS A 144 2.73 -11.85 9.86
N GLU A 145 3.34 -12.31 8.79
CA GLU A 145 4.76 -12.09 8.52
C GLU A 145 4.99 -11.88 7.03
N ILE A 146 5.95 -11.03 6.67
CA ILE A 146 6.46 -10.88 5.31
C ILE A 146 7.69 -11.77 5.17
N VAL A 147 7.65 -12.64 4.16
CA VAL A 147 8.68 -13.63 3.84
C VAL A 147 9.17 -13.44 2.42
N VAL A 148 10.38 -13.93 2.14
CA VAL A 148 10.92 -13.99 0.78
C VAL A 148 10.10 -15.00 -0.02
N ASP A 149 9.66 -14.61 -1.22
CA ASP A 149 8.95 -15.50 -2.14
C ASP A 149 9.91 -16.10 -3.16
N GLN A 150 10.58 -15.24 -3.93
CA GLN A 150 11.54 -15.65 -4.93
C GLN A 150 12.74 -14.71 -4.97
N VAL A 151 13.92 -15.29 -5.17
CA VAL A 151 15.17 -14.55 -5.39
C VAL A 151 15.64 -14.87 -6.79
N GLY A 152 15.80 -13.84 -7.63
CA GLY A 152 16.37 -13.96 -8.96
C GLY A 152 17.87 -13.66 -8.93
N ASP A 153 18.68 -14.55 -9.48
CA ASP A 153 20.13 -14.36 -9.63
C ASP A 153 20.45 -13.16 -10.54
N ARG A 154 21.69 -12.68 -10.49
CA ARG A 154 22.12 -11.54 -11.32
C ARG A 154 21.95 -11.75 -12.83
N THR A 155 21.97 -13.00 -13.29
CA THR A 155 21.85 -13.38 -14.70
C THR A 155 20.39 -13.50 -15.15
N THR A 156 19.43 -13.41 -14.24
CA THR A 156 18.02 -13.61 -14.52
C THR A 156 17.45 -12.48 -15.38
N SER A 157 16.58 -12.83 -16.32
CA SER A 157 16.01 -11.87 -17.28
C SER A 157 14.88 -11.03 -16.68
N TYR A 158 14.48 -9.98 -17.39
CA TYR A 158 13.31 -9.18 -16.99
C TYR A 158 12.01 -9.98 -17.08
N GLU A 159 11.91 -10.89 -18.05
CA GLU A 159 10.73 -11.73 -18.24
C GLU A 159 10.54 -12.68 -17.05
N ASP A 160 11.62 -13.24 -16.52
CA ASP A 160 11.59 -14.08 -15.32
C ASP A 160 11.11 -13.29 -14.09
N PHE A 161 11.49 -12.01 -13.99
CA PHE A 161 10.96 -11.12 -12.96
C PHE A 161 9.46 -10.93 -13.13
N THR A 162 8.97 -10.60 -14.33
CA THR A 162 7.53 -10.43 -14.56
C THR A 162 6.75 -11.72 -14.33
N ASN A 163 7.33 -12.88 -14.67
CA ASN A 163 6.72 -14.19 -14.43
C ASN A 163 6.64 -14.55 -12.94
N SER A 164 7.49 -13.96 -12.09
CA SER A 164 7.44 -14.13 -10.64
C SER A 164 6.29 -13.35 -9.97
N LEU A 165 5.63 -12.45 -10.71
CA LEU A 165 4.52 -11.64 -10.21
C LEU A 165 3.18 -12.29 -10.56
N PRO A 166 2.40 -12.77 -9.57
CA PRO A 166 1.13 -13.43 -9.83
C PRO A 166 0.03 -12.43 -10.17
N GLU A 167 -0.84 -12.76 -11.13
CA GLU A 167 -1.99 -11.90 -11.50
C GLU A 167 -3.09 -11.87 -10.41
N ASN A 168 -3.15 -12.87 -9.54
CA ASN A 168 -4.25 -13.02 -8.57
C ASN A 168 -3.88 -12.63 -7.13
N ASP A 169 -2.64 -12.17 -6.89
CA ASP A 169 -2.19 -11.80 -5.56
C ASP A 169 -1.16 -10.68 -5.59
N CYS A 170 -1.00 -10.01 -4.45
CA CYS A 170 -0.08 -8.89 -4.31
C CYS A 170 1.32 -9.40 -3.96
N ARG A 171 2.35 -8.64 -4.35
CA ARG A 171 3.75 -8.90 -4.00
C ARG A 171 4.49 -7.60 -3.75
N TYR A 172 5.48 -7.63 -2.86
CA TYR A 172 6.52 -6.61 -2.86
C TYR A 172 7.67 -7.11 -3.71
N ALA A 173 8.25 -6.26 -4.54
CA ALA A 173 9.35 -6.61 -5.40
C ALA A 173 10.45 -5.56 -5.26
N ILE A 174 11.68 -6.02 -5.25
CA ILE A 174 12.87 -5.18 -5.36
C ILE A 174 13.59 -5.59 -6.61
N TYR A 175 13.90 -4.63 -7.47
CA TYR A 175 14.54 -4.86 -8.75
C TYR A 175 15.73 -3.92 -8.91
N ASP A 176 16.93 -4.47 -9.10
CA ASP A 176 18.13 -3.66 -9.40
C ASP A 176 18.27 -3.50 -10.91
N PHE A 177 17.91 -2.32 -11.40
CA PHE A 177 17.97 -2.00 -12.81
C PHE A 177 19.30 -1.35 -13.17
N ASP A 178 20.11 -2.06 -13.95
CA ASP A 178 21.32 -1.50 -14.55
C ASP A 178 20.98 -0.74 -15.84
N PHE A 179 21.53 0.46 -15.98
CA PHE A 179 21.44 1.26 -17.19
C PHE A 179 22.78 1.92 -17.50
N VAL A 180 23.03 2.17 -18.77
CA VAL A 180 24.22 2.86 -19.25
C VAL A 180 23.83 4.30 -19.56
N THR A 181 24.56 5.27 -18.99
CA THR A 181 24.34 6.68 -19.31
C THR A 181 24.90 7.00 -20.69
N ALA A 182 24.54 8.17 -21.25
CA ALA A 182 25.08 8.64 -22.53
C ALA A 182 26.62 8.79 -22.54
N GLU A 183 27.24 8.81 -21.35
CA GLU A 183 28.68 8.90 -21.13
C GLU A 183 29.35 7.51 -21.03
N ASP A 184 28.63 6.44 -21.36
CA ASP A 184 29.07 5.04 -21.26
C ASP A 184 29.41 4.60 -19.82
N VAL A 185 28.85 5.29 -18.82
CA VAL A 185 29.01 4.93 -17.40
C VAL A 185 27.88 4.00 -16.99
N GLN A 186 28.23 2.79 -16.56
CA GLN A 186 27.29 1.86 -15.95
C GLN A 186 26.82 2.40 -14.60
N LYS A 187 25.52 2.64 -14.48
CA LYS A 187 24.85 2.96 -13.23
C LYS A 187 23.77 1.92 -12.96
N SER A 188 23.37 1.82 -11.71
CA SER A 188 22.17 1.07 -11.38
C SER A 188 21.26 1.85 -10.46
N ARG A 189 19.97 1.52 -10.55
CA ARG A 189 18.95 2.04 -9.65
C ARG A 189 18.17 0.89 -9.03
N ILE A 190 18.01 0.94 -7.71
CA ILE A 190 17.18 0.00 -6.96
C ILE A 190 15.74 0.50 -6.98
N PHE A 191 14.89 -0.27 -7.62
CA PHE A 191 13.45 -0.06 -7.68
C PHE A 191 12.76 -0.88 -6.59
N TYR A 192 11.85 -0.23 -5.89
CA TYR A 192 10.86 -0.87 -5.03
C TYR A 192 9.52 -0.84 -5.74
N ILE A 193 8.93 -2.01 -5.95
CA ILE A 193 7.70 -2.21 -6.71
C ILE A 193 6.66 -2.85 -5.78
N LEU A 194 5.55 -2.14 -5.56
CA LEU A 194 4.36 -2.71 -4.95
C LEU A 194 3.44 -3.22 -6.05
N TRP A 195 3.42 -4.54 -6.23
CA TRP A 195 2.54 -5.21 -7.18
C TRP A 195 1.18 -5.50 -6.54
N SER A 196 0.12 -4.92 -7.09
CA SER A 196 -1.25 -5.04 -6.59
C SER A 196 -2.24 -5.18 -7.76
N PRO A 197 -2.32 -6.36 -8.38
CA PRO A 197 -3.12 -6.55 -9.60
C PRO A 197 -4.60 -6.44 -9.32
N ASP A 198 -5.39 -6.04 -10.31
CA ASP A 198 -6.80 -5.73 -10.07
C ASP A 198 -7.65 -6.93 -9.65
N SER A 199 -7.31 -8.11 -10.16
CA SER A 199 -7.85 -9.42 -9.81
C SER A 199 -7.52 -9.88 -8.38
N ALA A 200 -6.57 -9.26 -7.69
CA ALA A 200 -6.23 -9.65 -6.33
C ALA A 200 -7.37 -9.40 -5.33
N LYS A 201 -7.49 -10.28 -4.33
CA LYS A 201 -8.49 -10.16 -3.27
C LYS A 201 -8.33 -8.81 -2.56
N VAL A 202 -9.44 -8.08 -2.37
CA VAL A 202 -9.49 -6.79 -1.65
C VAL A 202 -8.80 -6.86 -0.28
N LYS A 203 -8.97 -7.99 0.43
CA LYS A 203 -8.31 -8.24 1.71
C LYS A 203 -6.78 -8.23 1.61
N SER A 204 -6.22 -8.81 0.55
CA SER A 204 -4.78 -8.88 0.27
C SER A 204 -4.25 -7.48 -0.06
N LYS A 205 -4.84 -6.80 -1.06
CA LYS A 205 -4.49 -5.42 -1.45
C LYS A 205 -4.42 -4.49 -0.24
N MET A 206 -5.42 -4.55 0.63
CA MET A 206 -5.47 -3.75 1.84
C MET A 206 -4.32 -4.07 2.82
N LEU A 207 -3.98 -5.35 3.04
CA LEU A 207 -2.89 -5.70 3.95
C LEU A 207 -1.52 -5.30 3.41
N TYR A 208 -1.31 -5.51 2.11
CA TYR A 208 -0.09 -5.09 1.43
C TYR A 208 0.06 -3.56 1.45
N ALA A 209 -1.01 -2.81 1.21
CA ALA A 209 -0.99 -1.35 1.32
C ALA A 209 -0.70 -0.89 2.76
N SER A 210 -1.41 -1.41 3.76
CA SER A 210 -1.22 -1.01 5.17
C SER A 210 0.14 -1.41 5.75
N SER A 211 0.75 -2.48 5.26
CA SER A 211 2.07 -2.94 5.75
C SER A 211 3.24 -2.40 4.91
N ASN A 212 2.95 -1.74 3.79
CA ASN A 212 3.93 -1.21 2.85
C ASN A 212 4.94 -0.28 3.53
N GLN A 213 4.45 0.68 4.32
CA GLN A 213 5.31 1.68 4.96
C GLN A 213 6.29 1.05 5.95
N LYS A 214 5.84 0.06 6.72
CA LYS A 214 6.67 -0.65 7.71
C LYS A 214 7.75 -1.49 7.03
N PHE A 215 7.39 -2.19 5.96
CA PHE A 215 8.35 -2.98 5.20
C PHE A 215 9.40 -2.08 4.53
N LYS A 216 8.92 -1.03 3.85
CA LYS A 216 9.76 -0.03 3.20
C LYS A 216 10.71 0.68 4.16
N SER A 217 10.29 1.02 5.37
CA SER A 217 11.15 1.74 6.32
C SER A 217 12.36 0.94 6.79
N GLY A 218 12.33 -0.39 6.67
CA GLY A 218 13.50 -1.21 6.96
C GLY A 218 14.42 -1.46 5.77
N LEU A 219 13.96 -1.16 4.54
CA LEU A 219 14.73 -1.29 3.31
C LEU A 219 15.44 0.03 2.98
N ASN A 220 16.58 0.29 3.63
CA ASN A 220 17.31 1.54 3.42
C ASN A 220 18.14 1.50 2.12
N GLY A 221 17.88 2.45 1.21
CA GLY A 221 18.59 2.57 -0.07
C GLY A 221 17.76 2.24 -1.31
N ILE A 222 16.44 2.16 -1.16
CA ILE A 222 15.50 2.27 -2.29
C ILE A 222 15.67 3.65 -2.93
N GLN A 223 15.84 3.69 -4.25
CA GLN A 223 16.02 4.93 -5.00
C GLN A 223 14.75 5.36 -5.73
N VAL A 224 13.98 4.39 -6.23
CA VAL A 224 12.72 4.65 -6.94
C VAL A 224 11.63 3.76 -6.37
N GLU A 225 10.45 4.35 -6.12
CA GLU A 225 9.24 3.62 -5.72
C GLU A 225 8.25 3.60 -6.88
N LEU A 226 7.68 2.43 -7.14
CA LEU A 226 6.67 2.17 -8.15
C LEU A 226 5.54 1.39 -7.48
N GLN A 227 4.31 1.78 -7.77
CA GLN A 227 3.14 0.96 -7.50
C GLN A 227 2.60 0.57 -8.86
N ALA A 228 2.27 -0.71 -9.02
CA ALA A 228 1.78 -1.24 -10.28
C ALA A 228 0.55 -2.11 -10.04
N THR A 229 -0.51 -1.84 -10.80
CA THR A 229 -1.74 -2.63 -10.81
C THR A 229 -1.85 -3.52 -12.04
N ASP A 230 -1.00 -3.32 -13.03
CA ASP A 230 -0.98 -4.10 -14.27
C ASP A 230 0.44 -4.30 -14.80
N ALA A 231 0.63 -5.38 -15.58
CA ALA A 231 1.93 -5.76 -16.12
C ALA A 231 2.48 -4.69 -17.09
N SER A 232 1.61 -3.91 -17.73
CA SER A 232 2.00 -2.79 -18.59
C SER A 232 2.70 -1.65 -17.85
N GLU A 233 2.34 -1.41 -16.58
CA GLU A 233 2.94 -0.36 -15.74
C GLU A 233 4.34 -0.72 -15.25
N ILE A 234 4.65 -2.02 -15.21
CA ILE A 234 5.99 -2.56 -15.01
C ILE A 234 6.64 -2.94 -16.34
N SER A 235 6.28 -2.33 -17.46
CA SER A 235 7.04 -2.57 -18.69
C SER A 235 8.48 -2.06 -18.53
N ILE A 236 9.43 -2.69 -19.23
CA ILE A 236 10.84 -2.30 -19.18
C ILE A 236 11.05 -0.83 -19.57
N ASP A 237 10.18 -0.29 -20.43
CA ASP A 237 10.23 1.10 -20.87
C ASP A 237 9.81 2.06 -19.74
N GLN A 238 8.78 1.72 -18.96
CA GLN A 238 8.39 2.49 -17.77
C GLN A 238 9.51 2.50 -16.70
N ILE A 239 10.17 1.36 -16.50
CA ILE A 239 11.32 1.30 -15.58
C ILE A 239 12.48 2.15 -16.09
N LYS A 240 12.79 2.08 -17.39
CA LYS A 240 13.83 2.91 -18.02
C LYS A 240 13.54 4.40 -17.89
N ASP A 241 12.30 4.82 -18.13
CA ASP A 241 11.92 6.22 -18.05
C ASP A 241 12.06 6.77 -16.63
N ARG A 242 11.75 5.97 -15.61
CA ARG A 242 11.96 6.33 -14.19
C ARG A 242 13.41 6.15 -13.73
N ALA A 243 14.22 5.42 -14.49
CA ALA A 243 15.65 5.23 -14.21
C ALA A 243 16.53 6.36 -14.72
N ARG A 244 16.04 7.19 -15.66
CA ARG A 244 16.73 8.40 -16.12
C ARG A 244 16.68 9.47 -15.02
#